data_AF-A0A9W7MTG3-F1
#
_entry.id   AF-A0A9W7MTG3-F1
#
_cell.length_a   1.000
_cell.length_b   1.000
_cell.length_c   1.000
_cell.angle_alpha   90.00
_cell.angle_beta   90.00
_cell.angle_gamma   90.00
#
_symmetry.space_group_name_H-M   'P 1'
#
loop_
_entity.id
_entity.type
_entity.pdbx_description
1 polymer ?
#
loop_
_entity_poly.entity_id
_entity_poly.type
_entity_poly.pdbx_seq_one_letter_code
_entity_poly.pdbx_strand_id
1 'polypeptide(L)'
;MVCQRVKAEHQVPSGLLQPLKIPERKWERITMDFVSGLPLSPSKKNSVWVIVDRFTKCAHFLAVNTTYFLDKLANLYIREIVRLHGVPKSIVSNRDLRFTARF
;
A
#
# COMPACT_ATOMS: atom_id res chain seq x y z
N MET A 1 -1.81 48.93 -7.73
CA MET A 1 -2.02 47.81 -6.78
C MET A 1 -2.30 46.52 -7.57
N VAL A 2 -1.26 45.87 -8.12
CA VAL A 2 -1.40 44.66 -8.98
C VAL A 2 -0.36 43.57 -8.64
N CYS A 3 0.75 43.93 -7.98
CA CYS A 3 1.90 43.03 -7.75
C CYS A 3 1.70 41.97 -6.62
N GLN A 4 0.69 42.12 -5.75
CA GLN A 4 0.44 41.17 -4.65
C GLN A 4 -0.45 39.97 -5.02
N ARG A 5 -1.09 39.97 -6.20
CA ARG A 5 -2.00 38.88 -6.61
C ARG A 5 -1.30 37.61 -7.11
N VAL A 6 0.01 37.68 -7.40
CA VAL A 6 0.77 36.57 -8.02
C VAL A 6 1.83 35.98 -7.08
N LYS A 7 2.10 36.62 -5.94
CA LYS A 7 2.88 36.02 -4.86
C LYS A 7 1.94 35.23 -3.95
N ALA A 8 1.61 34.00 -4.36
CA ALA A 8 1.20 33.02 -3.36
C ALA A 8 2.40 32.78 -2.42
N GLU A 9 2.22 32.97 -1.12
CA GLU A 9 3.16 32.43 -0.14
C GLU A 9 3.16 30.90 -0.30
N HIS A 10 4.20 30.37 -0.95
CA HIS A 10 4.34 28.93 -1.22
C HIS A 10 4.79 28.13 0.01
N GLN A 11 4.96 28.77 1.16
CA GLN A 11 5.30 28.09 2.40
C GLN A 11 4.06 27.95 3.25
N VAL A 12 3.15 27.07 2.81
CA VAL A 12 2.19 26.47 3.75
C VAL A 12 3.04 25.78 4.81
N PRO A 13 2.93 26.12 6.11
CA PRO A 13 3.64 25.39 7.15
C PRO A 13 3.28 23.91 6.99
N SER A 14 4.28 23.05 6.84
CA SER A 14 4.03 21.61 6.75
C SER A 14 3.21 21.21 7.97
N GLY A 15 1.99 20.72 7.72
CA GLY A 15 1.12 20.25 8.78
C GLY A 15 1.84 19.20 9.62
N LEU A 16 1.54 19.14 10.91
CA LEU A 16 2.13 18.14 11.80
C LEU A 16 1.77 16.74 11.28
N LEU A 17 2.78 15.93 10.97
CA LEU A 17 2.58 14.52 10.64
C LEU A 17 1.93 13.82 11.84
N GLN A 18 0.86 13.06 11.59
CA GLN A 18 0.23 12.23 12.61
C GLN A 18 0.68 10.77 12.42
N PRO A 19 1.76 10.32 13.09
CA PRO A 19 2.21 8.95 12.96
C PRO A 19 1.21 7.99 13.58
N LEU A 20 0.93 6.89 12.88
CA LEU A 20 0.12 5.81 13.41
C LEU A 20 0.86 5.10 14.56
N LYS A 21 0.15 4.80 15.66
CA LYS A 21 0.71 4.06 16.80
C LYS A 21 1.46 2.80 16.36
N ILE A 22 2.61 2.56 16.99
CA ILE A 22 3.44 1.38 16.77
C ILE A 22 2.67 0.15 17.28
N PRO A 23 2.62 -0.97 16.53
CA PRO A 23 1.98 -2.20 16.98
C PRO A 23 2.76 -2.85 18.13
N GLU A 24 2.12 -3.75 18.88
CA GLU A 24 2.77 -4.45 20.00
C GLU A 24 3.34 -5.81 19.58
N ARG A 25 2.84 -6.37 18.48
CA ARG A 25 3.21 -7.72 18.01
C ARG A 25 3.51 -7.72 16.51
N LYS A 26 4.42 -8.61 16.11
CA LYS A 26 4.72 -8.90 14.70
C LYS A 26 3.44 -9.28 13.95
N TRP A 27 3.29 -8.77 12.73
CA TRP A 27 2.17 -9.07 11.81
C TRP A 27 0.77 -8.67 12.31
N GLU A 28 0.67 -7.98 13.45
CA GLU A 28 -0.62 -7.52 13.97
C GLU A 28 -1.22 -6.41 13.11
N ARG A 29 -0.36 -5.50 12.61
CA ARG A 29 -0.78 -4.39 11.76
C ARG A 29 0.18 -4.28 10.59
N ILE A 30 -0.37 -4.25 9.39
CA ILE A 30 0.43 -4.24 8.17
C ILE A 30 0.10 -3.04 7.30
N THR A 31 1.04 -2.68 6.42
CA THR A 31 0.79 -1.76 5.32
C THR A 31 0.87 -2.48 4.00
N MET A 32 0.04 -2.11 3.04
CA MET A 32 0.05 -2.67 1.69
C MET A 32 0.12 -1.56 0.65
N ASP A 33 0.86 -1.81 -0.42
CA ASP A 33 0.90 -0.93 -1.59
C ASP A 33 1.20 -1.71 -2.87
N PHE A 34 0.88 -1.14 -4.02
CA PHE A 34 1.24 -1.67 -5.32
C PHE A 34 2.22 -0.73 -6.03
N VAL A 35 3.37 -1.27 -6.40
CA VAL A 35 4.23 -0.62 -7.39
C VAL A 35 3.79 -1.10 -8.76
N SER A 36 3.12 -0.24 -9.52
CA SER A 36 2.62 -0.53 -10.89
C SER A 36 3.35 0.28 -11.96
N GLY A 37 3.12 -0.06 -13.24
CA GLY A 37 3.79 0.60 -14.37
C GLY A 37 5.16 0.01 -14.68
N LEU A 38 5.45 -1.20 -14.19
CA LEU A 38 6.68 -1.91 -14.54
C LEU A 38 6.56 -2.53 -15.93
N PRO A 39 7.69 -2.72 -16.64
CA PRO A 39 7.71 -3.51 -17.87
C PRO A 39 7.14 -4.90 -17.63
N LEU A 40 6.50 -5.45 -18.66
CA LEU A 40 5.92 -6.79 -18.59
C LEU A 40 7.05 -7.84 -18.50
N SER A 41 7.05 -8.66 -17.46
CA SER A 41 7.96 -9.79 -17.33
C SER A 41 7.62 -10.91 -18.33
N PRO A 42 8.54 -11.87 -18.58
CA PRO A 42 8.23 -13.08 -19.35
C PRO A 42 7.03 -13.87 -18.80
N SER A 43 6.82 -13.82 -17.48
CA SER A 43 5.68 -14.42 -16.78
C SER A 43 4.41 -13.54 -16.76
N LYS A 44 4.37 -12.50 -17.60
CA LYS A 44 3.26 -11.56 -17.76
C LYS A 44 2.88 -10.83 -16.46
N LYS A 45 3.87 -10.37 -15.68
CA LYS A 45 3.70 -9.55 -14.48
C LYS A 45 4.18 -8.14 -14.75
N ASN A 46 3.46 -7.13 -14.28
CA ASN A 46 3.75 -5.70 -14.52
C ASN A 46 3.59 -4.84 -13.24
N SER A 47 3.44 -5.48 -12.09
CA SER A 47 3.32 -4.80 -10.80
C SER A 47 3.84 -5.68 -9.67
N VAL A 48 4.29 -5.05 -8.59
CA VAL A 48 4.69 -5.70 -7.34
C VAL A 48 3.73 -5.27 -6.24
N TRP A 49 3.11 -6.24 -5.58
CA TRP A 49 2.33 -6.02 -4.37
C TRP A 49 3.26 -6.13 -3.16
N VAL A 50 3.43 -5.01 -2.47
CA VAL A 50 4.29 -4.86 -1.30
C VAL A 50 3.43 -4.97 -0.05
N ILE A 51 3.81 -5.84 0.87
CA ILE A 51 3.10 -6.08 2.12
C ILE A 51 4.11 -6.05 3.26
N VAL A 52 4.00 -5.07 4.15
CA VAL A 52 5.01 -4.77 5.17
C VAL A 52 4.41 -4.89 6.57
N ASP A 53 5.08 -5.62 7.44
CA ASP A 53 4.78 -5.62 8.87
C ASP A 53 5.22 -4.29 9.50
N ARG A 54 4.29 -3.60 10.17
CA ARG A 54 4.59 -2.29 10.76
C ARG A 54 5.49 -2.39 11.99
N PHE A 55 5.54 -3.54 12.66
CA PHE A 55 6.38 -3.76 13.84
C PHE A 55 7.83 -4.09 13.44
N THR A 56 8.04 -5.20 12.73
CA THR A 56 9.39 -5.69 12.37
C THR A 56 10.00 -5.04 11.13
N LYS A 57 9.18 -4.37 10.31
CA LYS A 57 9.55 -3.88 8.96
C LYS A 57 9.91 -4.98 7.96
N CYS A 58 9.69 -6.25 8.28
CA CYS A 58 9.77 -7.33 7.30
C CYS A 58 8.71 -7.13 6.21
N ALA A 59 9.07 -7.46 4.96
CA ALA A 59 8.22 -7.23 3.79
C ALA A 59 8.13 -8.47 2.90
N HIS A 60 6.95 -8.69 2.31
CA HIS A 60 6.75 -9.59 1.18
C HIS A 60 6.56 -8.78 -0.09
N PHE A 61 7.18 -9.26 -1.18
CA PHE A 61 7.08 -8.67 -2.51
C PHE A 61 6.48 -9.71 -3.46
N LEU A 62 5.22 -9.53 -3.84
CA LEU A 62 4.51 -10.47 -4.70
C LEU A 62 4.40 -9.92 -6.12
N ALA A 63 4.93 -10.64 -7.10
CA ALA A 63 4.78 -10.29 -8.51
C ALA A 63 3.35 -10.54 -9.00
N VAL A 64 2.64 -9.47 -9.35
CA VAL A 64 1.24 -9.48 -9.78
C VAL A 64 1.08 -8.84 -11.16
N ASN A 65 -0.10 -9.04 -11.75
CA ASN A 65 -0.49 -8.27 -12.92
C ASN A 65 -1.58 -7.29 -12.49
N THR A 66 -1.52 -6.04 -12.99
CA THR A 66 -2.51 -5.00 -12.72
C THR A 66 -3.92 -5.37 -13.16
N THR A 67 -4.08 -6.31 -14.09
CA THR A 67 -5.38 -6.80 -14.58
C THR A 67 -5.98 -7.94 -13.73
N TYR A 68 -5.31 -8.35 -12.64
CA TYR A 68 -5.88 -9.38 -11.77
C TYR A 68 -7.15 -8.89 -11.08
N PHE A 69 -8.20 -9.70 -11.18
CA PHE A 69 -9.42 -9.52 -10.39
C PHE A 69 -9.13 -9.60 -8.89
N LEU A 70 -9.96 -8.93 -8.09
CA LEU A 70 -9.83 -8.89 -6.64
C LEU A 70 -9.81 -10.28 -6.01
N ASP A 71 -10.63 -11.22 -6.47
CA ASP A 71 -10.67 -12.59 -5.91
C ASP A 71 -9.33 -13.32 -6.09
N LYS A 72 -8.65 -13.08 -7.20
CA LYS A 72 -7.32 -13.65 -7.46
C LYS A 72 -6.28 -13.04 -6.53
N LEU A 73 -6.36 -11.74 -6.26
CA LEU A 73 -5.51 -11.06 -5.30
C LEU A 73 -5.79 -11.53 -3.87
N ALA A 74 -7.06 -11.67 -3.47
CA ALA A 74 -7.46 -12.17 -2.16
C ALA A 74 -6.94 -13.60 -1.92
N ASN A 75 -7.12 -14.50 -2.90
CA ASN A 75 -6.59 -15.86 -2.82
C ASN A 75 -5.05 -15.88 -2.70
N LEU A 76 -4.37 -15.01 -3.44
CA LEU A 76 -2.91 -14.88 -3.35
C LEU A 76 -2.49 -14.35 -1.96
N TYR A 77 -3.21 -13.37 -1.42
CA TYR A 77 -2.96 -12.82 -0.09
C TYR A 77 -3.14 -13.88 1.01
N ILE A 78 -4.21 -14.67 0.94
CA ILE A 78 -4.45 -15.75 1.90
C ILE A 78 -3.31 -16.77 1.83
N ARG A 79 -2.93 -17.19 0.61
CA ARG A 79 -1.91 -18.22 0.40
C ARG A 79 -0.52 -17.77 0.81
N GLU A 80 -0.11 -16.56 0.48
CA GLU A 80 1.27 -16.10 0.71
C GLU A 80 1.45 -15.42 2.06
N ILE A 81 0.42 -14.76 2.60
CA ILE A 81 0.53 -13.97 3.83
C ILE A 81 -0.21 -14.61 4.99
N VAL A 82 -1.52 -14.82 4.86
CA VAL A 82 -2.35 -15.31 5.98
C VAL A 82 -1.92 -16.70 6.42
N ARG A 83 -1.57 -17.58 5.48
CA ARG A 83 -1.04 -18.91 5.78
C ARG A 83 0.22 -18.87 6.66
N LEU A 84 1.08 -17.86 6.48
CA LEU A 84 2.36 -17.78 7.19
C LEU A 84 2.26 -17.01 8.52
N HIS A 85 1.44 -15.94 8.54
CA HIS A 85 1.45 -14.95 9.62
C HIS A 85 0.11 -14.80 10.35
N GLY A 86 -0.94 -15.43 9.85
CA GLY A 86 -2.31 -15.23 10.30
C GLY A 86 -2.96 -13.97 9.72
N VAL A 87 -4.18 -13.69 10.17
CA VAL A 87 -4.96 -12.52 9.73
C VAL A 87 -4.53 -11.30 10.57
N PRO A 88 -4.09 -10.19 9.95
CA PRO A 88 -3.75 -8.98 10.67
C PRO A 88 -5.00 -8.32 11.26
N LYS A 89 -4.85 -7.60 12.37
CA LYS A 89 -5.93 -6.80 12.97
C LYS A 89 -6.27 -5.55 12.18
N SER A 90 -5.30 -4.99 11.45
CA SER A 90 -5.53 -3.80 10.61
C SER A 90 -4.60 -3.78 9.41
N ILE A 91 -5.12 -3.30 8.29
CA ILE A 91 -4.39 -3.06 7.06
C ILE A 91 -4.45 -1.57 6.77
N VAL A 92 -3.31 -0.96 6.48
CA VAL A 92 -3.23 0.42 5.98
C VAL A 92 -2.78 0.38 4.53
N SER A 93 -3.61 0.88 3.61
CA SER A 93 -3.28 0.98 2.19
C SER A 93 -3.49 2.41 1.70
N ASN A 94 -2.97 2.71 0.52
CA ASN A 94 -3.38 3.90 -0.22
C ASN A 94 -4.82 3.74 -0.76
N ARG A 95 -5.34 4.80 -1.39
CA ARG A 95 -6.69 4.84 -1.98
C ARG A 95 -6.76 4.22 -3.37
N ASP A 96 -5.95 3.20 -3.64
CA ASP A 96 -6.02 2.48 -4.91
C ASP A 96 -7.40 1.81 -5.06
N LEU A 97 -7.96 1.83 -6.27
CA LEU A 97 -9.26 1.21 -6.57
C LEU A 97 -9.28 -0.28 -6.22
N ARG A 98 -8.13 -0.95 -6.30
CA ARG A 98 -7.97 -2.36 -5.90
C ARG A 98 -8.22 -2.61 -4.41
N PHE A 99 -8.13 -1.58 -3.57
CA PHE A 99 -8.44 -1.66 -2.14
C PHE A 99 -9.80 -1.04 -1.77
N THR A 100 -10.37 -0.21 -2.66
CA THR A 100 -11.54 0.62 -2.36
C THR A 100 -12.78 0.30 -3.20
N ALA A 101 -12.67 -0.60 -4.19
CA ALA A 101 -13.81 -1.07 -4.98
C ALA A 101 -14.88 -1.70 -4.09
N ARG A 102 -16.14 -1.35 -4.34
CA ARG A 102 -17.30 -1.99 -3.70
C ARG A 102 -17.60 -3.29 -4.46
N PHE A 103 -17.84 -4.37 -3.71
CA PHE A 103 -18.32 -5.64 -4.24
C PHE A 103 -19.78 -5.53 -4.68
#